data_AF-A0A6P8YYF6-F1
#
_entry.id   AF-A0A6P8YYF6-F1
#
_cell.length_a   1.000
_cell.length_b   1.000
_cell.length_c   1.000
_cell.angle_alpha   90.00
_cell.angle_beta   90.00
_cell.angle_gamma   90.00
#
_symmetry.space_group_name_H-M   'P 1'
#
loop_
_entity.id
_entity.type
_entity.pdbx_description
1 polymer ?
#
loop_
_entity_poly.entity_id
_entity_poly.type
_entity_poly.pdbx_seq_one_letter_code
_entity_poly.pdbx_strand_id
1 'polypeptide(L)'
;MATAGHLDTLVVDADTLTSSQLESIIHSRASVRRLLLRTSHCEPHMDPPWALRLLRRVAPYLEELSLVPATRSMLAELHAMPRYRKPGLRRLEAEFFAMAKDEEPVMEIAAPSEPGTGIAWLRAFDLPQNVTELLLRAYGHSLKEVMLSAGASKDADGEEWPVTVATETLVPMMARCGLRVLRRWVRPAHRCAYPDHCRAQRKALQAVLPASCLVLCGGLDCDRRGAHSGEDFDFNF
;
A
#
# COMPACT_ATOMS: atom_id res chain seq x y z
N MET A 1 27.23 -15.06 25.81
CA MET A 1 26.03 -14.22 25.59
C MET A 1 26.05 -13.75 24.14
N ALA A 2 25.23 -14.34 23.27
CA ALA A 2 25.11 -13.88 21.89
C ALA A 2 24.29 -12.58 21.89
N THR A 3 24.91 -11.47 21.49
CA THR A 3 24.21 -10.20 21.27
C THR A 3 23.18 -10.41 20.17
N ALA A 4 21.90 -10.17 20.48
CA ALA A 4 20.83 -10.21 19.49
C ALA A 4 21.13 -9.15 18.42
N GLY A 5 21.56 -9.60 17.24
CA GLY A 5 21.76 -8.72 16.10
C GLY A 5 20.43 -8.09 15.69
N HIS A 6 20.43 -6.77 15.53
CA HIS A 6 19.28 -6.03 15.01
C HIS A 6 19.34 -6.12 13.47
N LEU A 7 18.38 -6.80 12.86
CA LEU A 7 18.23 -6.82 11.40
C LEU A 7 17.23 -5.72 11.04
N ASP A 8 17.71 -4.54 10.66
CA ASP A 8 16.82 -3.40 10.39
C ASP A 8 15.90 -3.67 9.18
N THR A 9 16.43 -4.33 8.15
CA THR A 9 15.69 -4.70 6.93
C THR A 9 15.84 -6.19 6.63
N LEU A 10 14.71 -6.84 6.36
CA LEU A 10 14.64 -8.21 5.89
C LEU A 10 13.93 -8.23 4.54
N VAL A 11 14.65 -8.68 3.51
CA VAL A 11 14.09 -8.94 2.19
C VAL A 11 13.90 -10.44 2.06
N VAL A 12 12.66 -10.86 1.82
CA VAL A 12 12.29 -12.25 1.61
C VAL A 12 11.71 -12.39 0.23
N ASP A 13 12.45 -13.08 -0.63
CA ASP A 13 11.97 -13.50 -1.93
C ASP A 13 11.75 -15.02 -1.90
N ALA A 14 10.52 -15.44 -2.22
CA ALA A 14 10.09 -16.84 -2.18
C ALA A 14 11.00 -17.77 -3.02
N ASP A 15 11.64 -17.25 -4.06
CA ASP A 15 12.53 -18.04 -4.93
C ASP A 15 13.95 -18.22 -4.35
N THR A 16 14.33 -17.39 -3.37
CA THR A 16 15.74 -17.27 -2.95
C THR A 16 16.02 -17.89 -1.60
N LEU A 17 15.01 -18.01 -0.74
CA LEU A 17 15.20 -18.46 0.64
C LEU A 17 14.88 -19.94 0.79
N THR A 18 15.85 -20.68 1.33
CA THR A 18 15.64 -22.07 1.71
C THR A 18 14.75 -22.15 2.95
N SER A 19 14.00 -23.26 3.11
CA SER A 19 13.18 -23.49 4.30
C SER A 19 13.98 -23.39 5.61
N SER A 20 15.25 -23.78 5.62
CA SER A 20 16.10 -23.68 6.82
C SER A 20 16.47 -22.23 7.18
N GLN A 21 16.69 -21.36 6.19
CA GLN A 21 16.92 -19.93 6.41
C GLN A 21 15.67 -19.24 6.96
N LEU A 22 14.50 -19.55 6.40
CA LEU A 22 13.22 -19.05 6.90
C LEU A 22 12.97 -19.48 8.35
N GLU A 23 13.17 -20.75 8.66
CA GLU A 23 13.01 -21.25 10.02
C GLU A 23 14.04 -20.60 10.98
N SER A 24 15.28 -20.38 10.54
CA SER A 24 16.27 -19.64 11.34
C SER A 24 15.80 -18.22 11.66
N ILE A 25 15.26 -17.49 10.68
CA ILE A 25 14.73 -16.14 10.86
C ILE A 25 13.52 -16.15 11.81
N ILE A 26 12.57 -17.06 11.58
CA ILE A 26 11.35 -17.21 12.40
C ILE A 26 11.71 -17.49 13.87
N HIS A 27 12.73 -18.34 14.11
CA HIS A 27 13.19 -18.68 15.45
C HIS A 27 14.15 -17.66 16.05
N SER A 28 14.73 -16.76 15.25
CA SER A 28 15.62 -15.72 15.74
C SER A 28 14.90 -14.76 16.70
N ARG A 29 15.66 -14.15 17.60
CA ARG A 29 15.20 -13.01 18.43
C ARG A 29 15.48 -11.66 17.76
N ALA A 30 15.88 -11.66 16.49
CA ALA A 30 16.14 -10.42 15.78
C ALA A 30 14.85 -9.63 15.62
N SER A 31 14.90 -8.34 15.95
CA SER A 31 13.80 -7.42 15.68
C SER A 31 13.93 -6.95 14.24
N VAL A 32 12.92 -7.24 13.42
CA VAL A 32 12.84 -6.83 12.01
C VAL A 32 11.95 -5.59 11.94
N ARG A 33 12.49 -4.46 11.51
CA ARG A 33 11.75 -3.18 11.41
C ARG A 33 11.17 -2.95 10.02
N ARG A 34 11.83 -3.46 8.98
CA ARG A 34 11.36 -3.41 7.59
C ARG A 34 11.29 -4.80 7.01
N LEU A 35 10.13 -5.18 6.47
CA LEU A 35 9.93 -6.44 5.76
C LEU A 35 9.48 -6.15 4.33
N LEU A 36 10.27 -6.62 3.37
CA LEU A 36 9.86 -6.72 1.97
C LEU A 36 9.61 -8.20 1.67
N LEU A 37 8.35 -8.54 1.45
CA LEU A 37 7.92 -9.89 1.15
C LEU A 37 7.50 -9.97 -0.31
N ARG A 38 8.32 -10.67 -1.11
CA ARG A 38 8.06 -10.94 -2.52
C ARG A 38 7.73 -12.41 -2.70
N THR A 39 6.55 -12.70 -3.25
CA THR A 39 6.18 -14.08 -3.59
C THR A 39 6.07 -14.22 -5.09
N SER A 40 6.91 -15.05 -5.68
CA SER A 40 6.95 -15.35 -7.11
C SER A 40 5.81 -16.24 -7.60
N HIS A 41 5.06 -16.85 -6.68
CA HIS A 41 4.00 -17.77 -7.04
C HIS A 41 2.85 -17.04 -7.73
N CYS A 42 2.75 -17.23 -9.04
CA CYS A 42 1.69 -16.75 -9.91
C CYS A 42 0.29 -17.30 -9.60
N GLU A 43 0.14 -18.10 -8.54
CA GLU A 43 -1.16 -18.57 -8.07
C GLU A 43 -1.65 -17.64 -6.96
N PRO A 44 -2.54 -16.67 -7.27
CA PRO A 44 -2.97 -15.62 -6.33
C PRO A 44 -3.69 -16.16 -5.08
N HIS A 45 -3.96 -17.46 -5.00
CA HIS A 45 -4.74 -18.09 -3.94
C HIS A 45 -3.90 -18.89 -2.93
N MET A 46 -2.59 -19.06 -3.13
CA MET A 46 -1.76 -19.83 -2.20
C MET A 46 -0.64 -18.99 -1.59
N ASP A 47 -0.98 -18.36 -0.47
CA ASP A 47 0.01 -17.91 0.48
C ASP A 47 0.82 -19.12 0.95
N PRO A 48 2.15 -19.13 0.75
CA PRO A 48 2.93 -20.19 1.32
C PRO A 48 2.79 -20.09 2.86
N PRO A 49 2.52 -21.19 3.59
CA PRO A 49 2.24 -21.13 5.02
C PRO A 49 3.32 -20.43 5.86
N TRP A 50 4.56 -20.43 5.38
CA TRP A 50 5.67 -19.73 6.03
C TRP A 50 5.52 -18.20 6.01
N ALA A 51 4.87 -17.61 4.99
CA ALA A 51 4.74 -16.16 4.86
C ALA A 51 3.88 -15.57 5.98
N LEU A 52 2.73 -16.17 6.24
CA LEU A 52 1.86 -15.77 7.36
C LEU A 52 2.53 -15.99 8.72
N ARG A 53 3.29 -17.09 8.88
CA ARG A 53 4.06 -17.33 10.11
C ARG A 53 5.13 -16.26 10.33
N LEU A 54 5.87 -15.91 9.29
CA LEU A 54 6.88 -14.87 9.34
C LEU A 54 6.23 -13.52 9.68
N LEU A 55 5.16 -13.16 8.98
CA LEU A 55 4.44 -11.91 9.16
C LEU A 55 3.95 -11.76 10.62
N ARG A 56 3.29 -12.79 11.17
CA ARG A 56 2.90 -12.86 12.59
C ARG A 56 4.07 -12.70 13.55
N ARG A 57 5.19 -13.34 13.23
CA ARG A 57 6.37 -13.38 14.08
C ARG A 57 7.03 -12.00 14.19
N VAL A 58 7.11 -11.27 13.07
CA VAL A 58 7.77 -9.95 13.01
C VAL A 58 6.82 -8.79 13.28
N ALA A 59 5.51 -8.98 13.16
CA ALA A 59 4.49 -7.94 13.34
C ALA A 59 4.69 -7.01 14.57
N PRO A 60 5.06 -7.51 15.77
CA PRO A 60 5.28 -6.64 16.93
C PRO A 60 6.38 -5.59 16.76
N TYR A 61 7.32 -5.82 15.84
CA TYR A 61 8.52 -5.00 15.64
C TYR A 61 8.50 -4.23 14.32
N LEU A 62 7.48 -4.47 13.50
CA LEU A 62 7.44 -4.01 12.12
C LEU A 62 6.99 -2.55 12.05
N GLU A 63 7.78 -1.73 11.37
CA GLU A 63 7.49 -0.33 11.08
C GLU A 63 7.15 -0.10 9.60
N GLU A 64 7.75 -0.90 8.71
CA GLU A 64 7.54 -0.81 7.26
C GLU A 64 7.30 -2.21 6.68
N LEU A 65 6.24 -2.34 5.88
CA LEU A 65 5.86 -3.58 5.22
C LEU A 65 5.64 -3.30 3.74
N SER A 66 6.24 -4.13 2.89
CA SER A 66 5.97 -4.17 1.46
C SER A 66 5.59 -5.60 1.06
N LEU A 67 4.38 -5.75 0.48
CA LEU A 67 3.79 -7.04 0.07
C LEU A 67 3.60 -7.05 -1.45
N VAL A 68 4.32 -7.93 -2.15
CA VAL A 68 4.25 -8.03 -3.62
C VAL A 68 4.29 -9.51 -4.07
N PRO A 69 3.15 -10.10 -4.48
CA PRO A 69 1.79 -9.62 -4.30
C PRO A 69 1.32 -9.64 -2.85
N ALA A 70 0.39 -8.74 -2.54
CA ALA A 70 -0.42 -8.74 -1.33
C ALA A 70 -1.62 -9.64 -1.54
N THR A 71 -1.69 -10.77 -0.84
CA THR A 71 -2.85 -11.66 -0.88
C THR A 71 -3.91 -11.27 0.15
N ARG A 72 -5.10 -11.86 0.05
CA ARG A 72 -6.17 -11.67 1.04
C ARG A 72 -5.73 -12.06 2.46
N SER A 73 -5.06 -13.19 2.64
CA SER A 73 -4.68 -13.66 3.98
C SER A 73 -3.57 -12.80 4.58
N MET A 74 -2.62 -12.31 3.77
CA MET A 74 -1.59 -11.38 4.25
C MET A 74 -2.20 -10.04 4.69
N LEU A 75 -3.16 -9.51 3.92
CA LEU A 75 -3.90 -8.30 4.30
C LEU A 75 -4.76 -8.54 5.55
N ALA A 76 -5.44 -9.69 5.68
CA ALA A 76 -6.18 -10.03 6.89
C ALA A 76 -5.26 -10.06 8.13
N GLU A 77 -4.07 -10.62 7.99
CA GLU A 77 -3.08 -10.67 9.06
C GLU A 77 -2.55 -9.27 9.41
N LEU A 78 -2.33 -8.43 8.40
CA LEU A 78 -1.99 -7.02 8.58
C LEU A 78 -3.01 -6.29 9.45
N HIS A 79 -4.30 -6.59 9.29
CA HIS A 79 -5.36 -6.01 10.11
C HIS A 79 -5.38 -6.50 11.56
N ALA A 80 -4.83 -7.69 11.82
CA ALA A 80 -4.63 -8.15 13.19
C ALA A 80 -3.44 -7.44 13.87
N MET A 81 -2.53 -6.81 13.09
CA MET A 81 -1.27 -6.26 13.61
C MET A 81 -1.35 -5.16 14.65
N PRO A 82 -2.29 -4.21 14.61
CA PRO A 82 -2.39 -3.16 15.62
C PRO A 82 -2.51 -3.70 17.06
N ARG A 83 -2.91 -4.96 17.23
CA ARG A 83 -2.98 -5.65 18.53
C ARG A 83 -1.61 -6.04 19.10
N TYR A 84 -0.55 -6.03 18.29
CA TYR A 84 0.74 -6.66 18.64
C TYR A 84 1.83 -5.74 19.26
N ARG A 85 1.52 -4.46 19.58
CA ARG A 85 2.34 -3.43 20.30
C ARG A 85 3.12 -2.40 19.44
N LYS A 86 3.52 -1.30 20.12
CA LYS A 86 4.21 -0.09 19.62
C LYS A 86 5.70 -0.36 19.33
N PRO A 87 6.32 0.26 18.30
CA PRO A 87 5.89 1.50 17.63
C PRO A 87 4.78 1.36 16.56
N GLY A 88 4.38 0.15 16.20
CA GLY A 88 3.31 -0.12 15.23
C GLY A 88 3.71 0.18 13.78
N LEU A 89 2.99 -0.42 12.83
CA LEU A 89 3.26 -0.25 11.41
C LEU A 89 2.98 1.19 10.95
N ARG A 90 3.97 1.83 10.32
CA ARG A 90 3.92 3.22 9.84
C ARG A 90 3.86 3.34 8.33
N ARG A 91 4.46 2.40 7.60
CA ARG A 91 4.46 2.36 6.14
C ARG A 91 3.93 1.03 5.64
N LEU A 92 2.99 1.10 4.71
CA LEU A 92 2.50 -0.05 3.98
C LEU A 92 2.61 0.19 2.49
N GLU A 93 3.26 -0.73 1.81
CA GLU A 93 3.18 -0.94 0.38
C GLU A 93 2.50 -2.28 0.11
N ALA A 94 1.49 -2.28 -0.74
CA ALA A 94 0.77 -3.47 -1.13
C ALA A 94 0.44 -3.39 -2.62
N GLU A 95 0.88 -4.40 -3.37
CA GLU A 95 0.62 -4.55 -4.79
C GLU A 95 -0.17 -5.84 -5.02
N PHE A 96 -1.25 -5.80 -5.78
CA PHE A 96 -2.07 -7.00 -6.03
C PHE A 96 -2.11 -7.31 -7.52
N PHE A 97 -1.87 -8.56 -7.88
CA PHE A 97 -1.96 -8.98 -9.28
C PHE A 97 -3.41 -9.36 -9.58
N ALA A 98 -4.08 -8.53 -10.38
CA ALA A 98 -5.52 -8.58 -10.71
C ALA A 98 -5.96 -9.78 -11.57
N MET A 99 -5.34 -10.95 -11.40
CA MET A 99 -5.64 -12.16 -12.19
C MET A 99 -6.96 -12.82 -11.80
N ALA A 100 -7.54 -12.51 -10.63
CA ALA A 100 -8.82 -13.04 -10.18
C ALA A 100 -9.87 -11.90 -10.12
N LYS A 101 -10.58 -11.67 -11.23
CA LYS A 101 -11.66 -10.65 -11.33
C LYS A 101 -12.88 -10.96 -10.45
N ASP A 102 -13.01 -12.19 -9.92
CA ASP A 102 -14.28 -12.70 -9.39
C ASP A 102 -14.32 -12.95 -7.87
N GLU A 103 -13.24 -12.72 -7.12
CA GLU A 103 -13.28 -12.91 -5.66
C GLU A 103 -13.52 -11.59 -4.94
N GLU A 104 -14.75 -11.36 -4.49
CA GLU A 104 -15.08 -10.25 -3.59
C GLU A 104 -14.30 -10.36 -2.27
N PRO A 105 -13.42 -9.39 -1.96
CA PRO A 105 -12.78 -9.34 -0.66
C PRO A 105 -13.76 -8.83 0.39
N VAL A 106 -14.62 -9.69 0.91
CA VAL A 106 -15.35 -9.38 2.15
C VAL A 106 -14.35 -9.54 3.30
N MET A 107 -13.63 -8.46 3.60
CA MET A 107 -12.91 -8.32 4.87
C MET A 107 -13.52 -7.15 5.61
N GLU A 108 -14.10 -7.43 6.77
CA GLU A 108 -14.40 -6.36 7.73
C GLU A 108 -13.09 -5.93 8.38
N ILE A 109 -12.62 -4.75 8.00
CA ILE A 109 -11.43 -4.16 8.57
C ILE A 109 -11.88 -3.31 9.76
N ALA A 110 -11.63 -3.80 10.96
CA ALA A 110 -11.82 -3.02 12.17
C ALA A 110 -10.81 -1.86 12.16
N ALA A 111 -11.32 -0.63 12.30
CA ALA A 111 -10.45 0.54 12.45
C ALA A 111 -9.58 0.37 13.73
N PRO A 112 -8.33 0.86 13.73
CA PRO A 112 -7.54 0.96 14.94
C PRO A 112 -8.33 1.70 16.02
N SER A 113 -8.37 1.13 17.22
CA SER A 113 -9.13 1.69 18.35
C SER A 113 -8.40 2.85 19.05
N GLU A 114 -7.09 3.03 18.84
CA GLU A 114 -6.29 4.08 19.48
C GLU A 114 -5.96 5.23 18.51
N PRO A 115 -6.36 6.48 18.83
CA PRO A 115 -5.94 7.68 18.10
C PRO A 115 -4.41 7.80 18.05
N GLY A 116 -3.86 8.04 16.86
CA GLY A 116 -2.42 8.24 16.67
C GLY A 116 -1.61 6.94 16.52
N THR A 117 -2.26 5.78 16.55
CA THR A 117 -1.66 4.51 16.13
C THR A 117 -2.17 4.16 14.73
N GLY A 118 -1.28 3.87 13.80
CA GLY A 118 -1.67 3.50 12.44
C GLY A 118 -0.65 3.87 11.38
N ILE A 119 -1.04 3.56 10.14
CA ILE A 119 -0.22 3.74 8.95
C ILE A 119 -0.23 5.21 8.57
N ALA A 120 0.96 5.81 8.50
CA ALA A 120 1.15 7.19 8.08
C ALA A 120 1.37 7.32 6.56
N TRP A 121 1.83 6.25 5.92
CA TRP A 121 2.15 6.21 4.50
C TRP A 121 1.60 4.92 3.88
N LEU A 122 0.75 5.06 2.86
CA LEU A 122 0.15 3.96 2.12
C LEU A 122 0.50 4.07 0.64
N ARG A 123 1.05 2.99 0.07
CA ARG A 123 1.22 2.81 -1.37
C ARG A 123 0.46 1.56 -1.79
N ALA A 124 -0.55 1.74 -2.63
CA ALA A 124 -1.44 0.68 -3.08
C ALA A 124 -1.47 0.64 -4.60
N PHE A 125 -0.95 -0.44 -5.17
CA PHE A 125 -1.02 -0.72 -6.60
C PHE A 125 -1.93 -1.88 -6.85
N ASP A 126 -2.80 -1.68 -7.83
CA ASP A 126 -3.60 -2.73 -8.41
C ASP A 126 -4.41 -3.55 -7.35
N LEU A 127 -4.69 -2.94 -6.19
CA LEU A 127 -5.53 -3.47 -5.12
C LEU A 127 -7.01 -3.25 -5.44
N PRO A 128 -7.88 -4.27 -5.30
CA PRO A 128 -9.32 -4.14 -5.52
C PRO A 128 -9.92 -2.90 -4.84
N GLN A 129 -10.90 -2.27 -5.50
CA GLN A 129 -11.46 -0.98 -5.05
C GLN A 129 -11.94 -1.03 -3.60
N ASN A 130 -12.65 -2.10 -3.24
CA ASN A 130 -13.20 -2.29 -1.92
C ASN A 130 -12.09 -2.46 -0.86
N VAL A 131 -11.00 -3.18 -1.18
CA VAL A 131 -9.83 -3.33 -0.30
C VAL A 131 -9.14 -1.98 -0.10
N THR A 132 -8.96 -1.22 -1.19
CA THR A 132 -8.40 0.13 -1.13
C THR A 132 -9.27 1.04 -0.26
N GLU A 133 -10.59 1.06 -0.45
CA GLU A 133 -11.52 1.84 0.37
C GLU A 133 -11.45 1.45 1.85
N LEU A 134 -11.40 0.15 2.15
CA LEU A 134 -11.31 -0.33 3.52
C LEU A 134 -10.00 0.08 4.19
N LEU A 135 -8.86 -0.02 3.50
CA LEU A 135 -7.55 0.46 3.99
C LEU A 135 -7.58 1.96 4.29
N LEU A 136 -8.08 2.75 3.34
CA LEU A 136 -8.20 4.20 3.49
C LEU A 136 -9.13 4.58 4.65
N ARG A 137 -10.25 3.87 4.83
CA ARG A 137 -11.19 4.11 5.92
C ARG A 137 -10.61 3.71 7.27
N ALA A 138 -9.93 2.57 7.34
CA ALA A 138 -9.31 2.07 8.58
C ALA A 138 -8.24 3.03 9.08
N TYR A 139 -7.38 3.53 8.18
CA TYR A 139 -6.22 4.34 8.54
C TYR A 139 -6.39 5.84 8.24
N GLY A 140 -7.57 6.29 7.80
CA GLY A 140 -7.76 7.67 7.31
C GLY A 140 -7.45 8.76 8.34
N HIS A 141 -7.57 8.45 9.62
CA HIS A 141 -7.24 9.35 10.73
C HIS A 141 -5.72 9.50 10.98
N SER A 142 -4.89 8.58 10.48
CA SER A 142 -3.43 8.58 10.65
C SER A 142 -2.65 8.74 9.34
N LEU A 143 -3.29 8.48 8.19
CA LEU A 143 -2.68 8.58 6.86
C LEU A 143 -2.29 10.02 6.52
N LYS A 144 -0.98 10.25 6.38
CA LYS A 144 -0.39 11.53 5.95
C LYS A 144 -0.07 11.51 4.47
N GLU A 145 0.29 10.36 3.93
CA GLU A 145 0.65 10.19 2.53
C GLU A 145 -0.03 8.97 1.94
N VAL A 146 -0.59 9.13 0.73
CA VAL A 146 -1.29 8.08 0.01
C VAL A 146 -0.82 8.09 -1.45
N MET A 147 -0.42 6.94 -1.97
CA MET A 147 -0.13 6.74 -3.38
C MET A 147 -1.02 5.61 -3.91
N LEU A 148 -1.90 5.93 -4.86
CA LEU A 148 -2.87 4.98 -5.42
C LEU A 148 -2.72 4.89 -6.94
N SER A 149 -2.68 3.67 -7.47
CA SER A 149 -2.94 3.42 -8.89
C SER A 149 -4.43 3.68 -9.16
N ALA A 150 -4.74 4.76 -9.86
CA ALA A 150 -6.09 5.07 -10.34
C ALA A 150 -6.07 5.34 -11.84
N GLY A 151 -7.04 4.79 -12.56
CA GLY A 151 -7.13 4.82 -14.02
C GLY A 151 -8.54 5.10 -14.51
N ALA A 152 -8.67 5.44 -15.80
CA ALA A 152 -9.97 5.40 -16.46
C ALA A 152 -10.33 3.93 -16.66
N SER A 153 -11.59 3.57 -16.37
CA SER A 153 -12.10 2.19 -16.48
C SER A 153 -11.88 1.57 -17.86
N LYS A 154 -11.70 2.42 -18.88
CA LYS A 154 -11.33 2.05 -20.24
C LYS A 154 -10.18 2.91 -20.72
N ASP A 155 -9.32 2.36 -21.56
CA ASP A 155 -8.35 3.15 -22.32
C ASP A 155 -9.02 3.87 -23.51
N ALA A 156 -8.21 4.52 -24.37
CA ALA A 156 -8.72 5.24 -25.53
C ALA A 156 -9.35 4.33 -26.60
N ASP A 157 -8.98 3.05 -26.61
CA ASP A 157 -9.49 2.04 -27.53
C ASP A 157 -10.75 1.36 -26.97
N GLY A 158 -11.15 1.72 -25.75
CA GLY A 158 -12.32 1.19 -25.08
C GLY A 158 -12.06 -0.14 -24.36
N GLU A 159 -10.80 -0.58 -24.31
CA GLU A 159 -10.40 -1.80 -23.62
C GLU A 159 -10.45 -1.59 -22.11
N GLU A 160 -11.04 -2.57 -21.41
CA GLU A 160 -11.07 -2.56 -19.95
C GLU A 160 -9.67 -2.77 -19.41
N TRP A 161 -9.05 -1.68 -19.00
CA TRP A 161 -7.84 -1.78 -18.22
C TRP A 161 -8.19 -2.47 -16.89
N PRO A 162 -7.32 -3.34 -16.33
CA PRO A 162 -7.51 -3.90 -14.99
C PRO A 162 -7.31 -2.76 -13.98
N VAL A 163 -8.27 -1.85 -13.92
CA VAL A 163 -8.25 -0.72 -13.03
C VAL A 163 -8.88 -1.17 -11.74
N THR A 164 -8.10 -1.06 -10.69
CA THR A 164 -8.59 -1.48 -9.39
C THR A 164 -9.24 -0.34 -8.61
N VAL A 165 -8.99 0.92 -9.00
CA VAL A 165 -9.78 2.09 -8.57
C VAL A 165 -10.14 2.96 -9.77
N ALA A 166 -11.42 2.93 -10.15
CA ALA A 166 -11.94 3.70 -11.26
C ALA A 166 -11.95 5.21 -10.95
N THR A 167 -11.77 6.04 -11.99
CA THR A 167 -11.73 7.51 -11.83
C THR A 167 -13.05 8.07 -11.29
N GLU A 168 -14.17 7.46 -11.67
CA GLU A 168 -15.52 7.87 -11.26
C GLU A 168 -15.79 7.55 -9.78
N THR A 169 -15.17 6.51 -9.24
CA THR A 169 -15.34 6.07 -7.86
C THR A 169 -14.31 6.64 -6.91
N LEU A 170 -13.14 7.08 -7.41
CA LEU A 170 -12.05 7.63 -6.62
C LEU A 170 -12.49 8.82 -5.76
N VAL A 171 -13.10 9.85 -6.35
CA VAL A 171 -13.47 11.07 -5.62
C VAL A 171 -14.51 10.78 -4.51
N PRO A 172 -15.63 10.07 -4.79
CA PRO A 172 -16.54 9.62 -3.74
C PRO A 172 -15.86 8.77 -2.65
N MET A 173 -14.95 7.87 -3.02
CA MET A 173 -14.20 7.03 -2.07
C MET A 173 -13.36 7.89 -1.13
N MET A 174 -12.55 8.81 -1.66
CA MET A 174 -11.68 9.68 -0.85
C MET A 174 -12.49 10.56 0.11
N ALA A 175 -13.65 11.06 -0.32
CA ALA A 175 -14.54 11.86 0.52
C ALA A 175 -15.10 11.08 1.73
N ARG A 176 -15.37 9.78 1.58
CA ARG A 176 -15.93 8.92 2.64
C ARG A 176 -14.88 8.39 3.63
N CYS A 177 -13.59 8.39 3.27
CA CYS A 177 -12.54 7.74 4.05
C CYS A 177 -12.01 8.59 5.22
N GLY A 178 -12.50 9.82 5.42
CA GLY A 178 -12.14 10.62 6.59
C GLY A 178 -10.66 11.00 6.69
N LEU A 179 -10.03 11.29 5.54
CA LEU A 179 -8.60 11.56 5.35
C LEU A 179 -8.16 12.95 5.88
N ARG A 180 -8.49 13.26 7.13
CA ARG A 180 -8.39 14.62 7.73
C ARG A 180 -6.95 15.10 7.91
N VAL A 181 -6.00 14.18 8.09
CA VAL A 181 -4.58 14.50 8.31
C VAL A 181 -3.72 14.30 7.06
N LEU A 182 -4.36 14.01 5.92
CA LEU A 182 -3.66 13.75 4.67
C LEU A 182 -2.97 15.02 4.17
N ARG A 183 -1.67 14.91 3.95
CA ARG A 183 -0.78 15.99 3.47
C ARG A 183 -0.40 15.81 2.02
N ARG A 184 -0.36 14.56 1.55
CA ARG A 184 0.09 14.25 0.19
C ARG A 184 -0.72 13.09 -0.39
N TRP A 185 -1.26 13.30 -1.58
CA TRP A 185 -1.82 12.27 -2.42
C TRP A 185 -1.04 12.21 -3.73
N VAL A 186 -0.62 11.03 -4.15
CA VAL A 186 0.22 10.84 -5.34
C VAL A 186 -0.44 9.85 -6.30
N ARG A 187 -0.61 10.26 -7.55
CA ARG A 187 -0.87 9.33 -8.66
C ARG A 187 0.45 8.88 -9.28
N PRO A 188 0.73 7.58 -9.41
CA PRO A 188 1.95 7.06 -10.05
C PRO A 188 2.12 7.52 -11.52
N ALA A 189 3.37 7.73 -11.93
CA ALA A 189 3.74 8.32 -13.22
C ALA A 189 3.27 7.57 -14.46
N HIS A 190 3.45 6.24 -14.43
CA HIS A 190 3.18 5.34 -15.55
C HIS A 190 1.68 5.23 -15.91
N ARG A 191 0.81 6.00 -15.25
CA ARG A 191 -0.65 6.04 -15.48
C ARG A 191 -1.17 7.41 -15.94
N CYS A 192 -0.31 8.41 -16.22
CA CYS A 192 -0.72 9.76 -16.70
C CYS A 192 -0.70 9.86 -18.25
N ALA A 193 -1.35 8.95 -18.98
CA ALA A 193 -1.37 9.00 -20.45
C ALA A 193 -2.17 10.21 -21.01
N TYR A 194 -3.06 10.80 -20.20
CA TYR A 194 -3.96 11.87 -20.64
C TYR A 194 -3.87 13.09 -19.70
N PRO A 195 -3.11 14.14 -20.07
CA PRO A 195 -2.89 15.30 -19.20
C PRO A 195 -4.17 16.02 -18.76
N ASP A 196 -5.16 16.16 -19.65
CA ASP A 196 -6.44 16.79 -19.31
C ASP A 196 -7.24 16.00 -18.28
N HIS A 197 -7.25 14.67 -18.40
CA HIS A 197 -7.88 13.79 -17.42
C HIS A 197 -7.17 13.86 -16.06
N CYS A 198 -5.82 13.90 -16.03
CA CYS A 198 -5.11 14.10 -14.76
C CYS A 198 -5.43 15.47 -14.15
N ARG A 199 -5.48 16.56 -14.94
CA ARG A 199 -5.87 17.88 -14.44
C ARG A 199 -7.28 17.90 -13.85
N ALA A 200 -8.26 17.32 -14.54
CA ALA A 200 -9.63 17.24 -14.08
C ALA A 200 -9.76 16.42 -12.79
N GLN A 201 -9.13 15.24 -12.75
CA GLN A 201 -9.12 14.38 -11.56
C GLN A 201 -8.43 15.05 -10.37
N ARG A 202 -7.29 15.72 -10.59
CA ARG A 202 -6.58 16.49 -9.56
C ARG A 202 -7.48 17.57 -8.96
N LYS A 203 -8.14 18.35 -9.81
CA LYS A 203 -9.07 19.40 -9.36
C LYS A 203 -10.22 18.81 -8.55
N ALA A 204 -10.77 17.68 -8.98
CA ALA A 204 -11.85 17.00 -8.28
C ALA A 204 -11.40 16.44 -6.90
N LEU A 205 -10.19 15.89 -6.81
CA LEU A 205 -9.60 15.45 -5.54
C LEU A 205 -9.33 16.60 -4.59
N GLN A 206 -8.78 17.71 -5.10
CA GLN A 206 -8.55 18.92 -4.30
C GLN A 206 -9.85 19.48 -3.69
N ALA A 207 -11.00 19.23 -4.30
CA ALA A 207 -12.30 19.66 -3.78
C ALA A 207 -12.79 18.81 -2.58
N VAL A 208 -12.30 17.58 -2.40
CA VAL A 208 -12.74 16.66 -1.34
C VAL A 208 -11.68 16.37 -0.28
N LEU A 209 -10.40 16.62 -0.59
CA LEU A 209 -9.29 16.46 0.34
C LEU A 209 -9.09 17.70 1.22
N PRO A 210 -8.34 17.58 2.32
CA PRO A 210 -7.96 18.75 3.11
C PRO A 210 -7.29 19.83 2.25
N ALA A 211 -7.59 21.11 2.51
CA ALA A 211 -7.00 22.22 1.75
C ALA A 211 -5.46 22.25 1.79
N SER A 212 -4.86 21.70 2.85
CA SER A 212 -3.41 21.55 3.00
C SER A 212 -2.82 20.34 2.25
N CYS A 213 -3.65 19.54 1.60
CA CYS A 213 -3.21 18.32 0.93
C CYS A 213 -2.66 18.64 -0.48
N LEU A 214 -1.41 18.22 -0.71
CA LEU A 214 -0.78 18.27 -2.03
C LEU A 214 -1.24 17.08 -2.87
N VAL A 215 -1.93 17.37 -3.98
CA VAL A 215 -2.35 16.35 -4.96
C VAL A 215 -1.36 16.37 -6.12
N LEU A 216 -0.54 15.34 -6.21
CA LEU A 216 0.57 15.19 -7.15
C LEU A 216 0.26 14.13 -8.22
N CYS A 217 0.79 14.34 -9.41
CA CYS A 217 0.67 13.42 -10.54
C CYS A 217 2.09 13.10 -11.00
N GLY A 218 2.60 11.91 -10.68
CA GLY A 218 4.00 11.53 -10.90
C GLY A 218 4.43 11.51 -12.37
N GLY A 219 3.51 11.72 -13.31
CA GLY A 219 3.84 11.85 -14.72
C GLY A 219 4.72 13.08 -14.94
N LEU A 220 5.86 12.89 -15.61
CA LEU A 220 6.85 13.95 -15.88
C LEU A 220 6.22 15.20 -16.51
N ASP A 221 5.15 15.05 -17.28
CA ASP A 221 4.46 16.16 -17.95
C ASP A 221 3.34 16.81 -17.14
N CYS A 222 2.89 16.15 -16.06
CA CYS A 222 1.68 16.51 -15.33
C CYS A 222 1.98 17.59 -14.26
N ASP A 223 3.18 17.59 -13.65
CA ASP A 223 3.60 18.59 -12.64
C ASP A 223 4.73 19.57 -13.11
N ARG A 224 5.48 19.25 -14.18
CA ARG A 224 6.59 20.11 -14.65
C ARG A 224 6.18 21.45 -15.28
N ARG A 225 4.90 21.68 -15.56
CA ARG A 225 4.42 22.99 -16.06
C ARG A 225 4.15 24.02 -14.95
N GLY A 226 4.39 23.70 -13.67
CA GLY A 226 4.07 24.58 -12.54
C GLY A 226 5.12 24.77 -11.45
N ALA A 227 6.21 24.00 -11.40
CA ALA A 227 7.21 24.18 -10.35
C ALA A 227 8.63 23.81 -10.80
N HIS A 228 9.49 24.83 -10.89
CA HIS A 228 10.93 24.66 -10.77
C HIS A 228 11.26 24.35 -9.30
N SER A 229 11.37 23.07 -8.96
CA SER A 229 12.14 22.63 -7.79
C SER A 229 12.66 21.23 -8.08
N GLY A 230 13.96 21.14 -8.37
CA GLY A 230 14.68 19.91 -8.66
C GLY A 230 14.82 19.02 -7.42
N GLU A 231 13.72 18.42 -6.99
CA GLU A 231 13.76 17.21 -6.20
C GLU A 231 13.49 16.06 -7.18
N ASP A 232 14.58 15.39 -7.59
CA ASP A 232 14.47 14.09 -8.25
C ASP A 232 13.71 13.17 -7.29
N PHE A 233 12.53 12.72 -7.73
CA PHE A 233 11.79 11.68 -7.06
C PHE A 233 12.53 10.36 -7.27
N ASP A 234 13.53 10.10 -6.43
CA ASP A 234 14.14 8.78 -6.35
C ASP A 234 13.08 7.80 -5.83
N PHE A 235 12.51 7.04 -6.77
CA PHE A 235 11.65 5.88 -6.49
C PHE A 235 12.47 4.62 -6.19
N ASN A 236 13.77 4.75 -5.96
CA ASN A 236 14.68 3.65 -5.63
C ASN A 236 14.65 3.38 -4.12
N PHE A 237 14.00 2.27 -3.75
CA PHE A 237 14.28 1.53 -2.53
C PHE A 237 15.34 0.47 -2.81
#